data_AF-A0A7V3FNB3-F1
#
_entry.id   AF-A0A7V3FNB3-F1
#
_cell.length_a   1.000
_cell.length_b   1.000
_cell.length_c   1.000
_cell.angle_alpha   90.00
_cell.angle_beta   90.00
_cell.angle_gamma   90.00
#
_symmetry.space_group_name_H-M   'P 1'
#
loop_
_entity.id
_entity.type
_entity.pdbx_description
1 polymer ?
#
loop_
_entity_poly.entity_id
_entity_poly.type
_entity_poly.pdbx_seq_one_letter_code
_entity_poly.pdbx_strand_id
1 'polypeptide(L)' 'MAQRKKISTTVYITEEQNDKLKALNDKTKVPIAEYIRQGIDLILEKHKAELPGEQLGLYDRTEGK' A
#
# COMPACT_ATOMS: atom_id res chain seq x y z
N MET A 1 -20.50 -8.56 4.81
CA MET A 1 -19.25 -8.42 4.05
C MET A 1 -18.67 -7.05 4.37
N ALA A 2 -17.72 -6.95 5.31
CA ALA A 2 -17.21 -5.67 5.77
C ALA A 2 -16.41 -4.98 4.65
N GLN A 3 -16.83 -3.77 4.26
CA GLN A 3 -16.13 -2.94 3.30
C GLN A 3 -14.78 -2.55 3.89
N ARG A 4 -13.67 -3.04 3.32
CA ARG A 4 -12.31 -2.63 3.74
C ARG A 4 -12.22 -1.11 3.67
N LYS A 5 -12.06 -0.46 4.82
CA LYS A 5 -11.98 0.99 4.94
C LYS A 5 -10.68 1.45 4.28
N LYS A 6 -10.77 2.24 3.21
CA LYS A 6 -9.60 2.83 2.54
C LYS A 6 -9.08 3.98 3.40
N ILE A 7 -7.80 3.94 3.76
CA ILE A 7 -7.11 5.03 4.45
C ILE A 7 -6.36 5.84 3.40
N SER A 8 -6.55 7.16 3.39
CA SER A 8 -5.75 8.06 2.56
C SER A 8 -4.45 8.37 3.29
N THR A 9 -3.31 8.10 2.67
CA THR A 9 -1.98 8.32 3.27
C THR A 9 -1.08 9.04 2.27
N THR A 10 -0.33 10.02 2.75
CA THR A 10 0.71 10.71 1.98
C THR A 10 2.05 10.02 2.21
N VAL A 11 2.79 9.74 1.13
CA VAL A 11 4.14 9.14 1.19
C VAL A 11 5.13 10.04 0.48
N TYR A 12 6.37 10.06 0.97
CA TYR A 12 7.48 10.74 0.30
C TYR A 12 8.14 9.78 -0.69
N ILE A 13 8.37 10.24 -1.91
CA ILE A 13 9.09 9.53 -2.97
C ILE A 13 10.08 10.51 -3.61
N THR A 14 11.09 9.98 -4.32
CA THR A 14 12.02 10.82 -5.06
C THR A 14 11.38 11.36 -6.35
N GLU A 15 11.94 12.44 -6.89
CA GLU A 15 11.49 13.00 -8.18
C GLU A 15 11.58 11.97 -9.30
N GLU A 16 12.68 11.21 -9.37
CA GLU A 16 12.87 10.15 -10.35
C GLU A 16 11.78 9.06 -10.26
N GLN A 17 11.38 8.68 -9.04
CA GLN A 17 10.28 7.72 -8.84
C GLN A 17 8.96 8.29 -9.34
N ASN A 18 8.68 9.56 -9.07
CA ASN A 18 7.48 10.23 -9.53
C ASN A 18 7.41 10.28 -11.07
N ASP A 19 8.52 10.61 -11.74
CA ASP A 19 8.57 10.68 -13.20
C ASP A 19 8.36 9.31 -13.85
N LYS A 20 8.97 8.25 -13.28
CA LYS A 20 8.73 6.87 -13.73
C LYS A 20 7.28 6.43 -13.53
N LEU A 21 6.67 6.79 -12.40
CA LEU A 21 5.27 6.47 -12.12
C LEU A 21 4.30 7.21 -13.04
N LYS A 22 4.58 8.47 -13.38
CA LYS A 22 3.83 9.23 -14.39
C LYS A 22 3.94 8.58 -15.77
N ALA A 23 5.14 8.24 -16.21
CA ALA A 23 5.33 7.54 -17.48
C ALA A 23 4.58 6.19 -17.54
N LEU A 24 4.55 5.44 -16.43
CA LEU A 24 3.75 4.22 -16.32
C LEU A 24 2.25 4.49 -16.40
N ASN A 25 1.75 5.50 -15.68
CA ASN A 25 0.36 5.92 -15.75
C ASN A 25 -0.02 6.36 -17.18
N ASP A 26 0.82 7.14 -17.85
CA ASP A 26 0.55 7.60 -19.21
C ASP A 26 0.43 6.46 -20.21
N LYS A 27 1.29 5.44 -20.07
CA LYS A 27 1.33 4.26 -20.95
C LYS A 27 0.20 3.26 -20.68
N THR A 28 -0.15 3.04 -19.41
CA THR A 28 -1.08 1.97 -19.01
C THR A 28 -2.47 2.44 -18.65
N LYS A 29 -2.63 3.75 -18.38
CA LYS A 29 -3.81 4.38 -17.81
C LYS A 29 -4.19 3.89 -16.41
N VAL A 30 -3.29 3.16 -15.75
CA VAL A 30 -3.47 2.71 -14.37
C VAL A 30 -3.07 3.85 -13.42
N PRO A 31 -3.89 4.20 -12.40
CA PRO A 31 -3.56 5.28 -11.47
C PRO A 31 -2.24 5.04 -10.72
N ILE A 32 -1.45 6.10 -10.50
CA ILE A 32 -0.18 6.03 -9.75
C ILE A 32 -0.37 5.38 -8.37
N ALA A 33 -1.46 5.69 -7.67
CA ALA A 33 -1.79 5.12 -6.36
C ALA A 33 -2.02 3.59 -6.38
N GLU A 34 -2.34 3.01 -7.54
CA GLU A 34 -2.42 1.55 -7.69
C GLU A 34 -1.01 0.94 -7.72
N TYR A 35 -0.06 1.55 -8.43
CA TYR A 35 1.32 1.09 -8.44
C TYR A 35 2.01 1.20 -7.08
N ILE A 36 1.75 2.28 -6.34
CA ILE A 36 2.26 2.43 -4.97
C ILE A 36 1.74 1.30 -4.08
N ARG A 37 0.45 0.96 -4.17
CA ARG A 37 -0.14 -0.16 -3.42
C ARG A 37 0.45 -1.51 -3.81
N GLN A 38 0.58 -1.79 -5.11
CA GLN A 38 1.23 -3.01 -5.59
C GLN A 38 2.67 -3.13 -5.09
N GLY A 39 3.42 -2.02 -5.04
CA GLY A 39 4.76 -1.99 -4.46
C GLY A 39 4.76 -2.33 -2.97
N ILE A 40 3.81 -1.77 -2.21
CA ILE A 40 3.64 -2.08 -0.78
C ILE A 40 3.31 -3.57 -0.59
N ASP A 41 2.35 -4.10 -1.35
CA ASP A 41 1.94 -5.51 -1.27
C ASP A 41 3.10 -6.45 -1.57
N LEU A 42 3.89 -6.17 -2.60
CA LEU A 42 5.07 -6.95 -2.97
C LEU A 42 6.14 -6.95 -1.86
N ILE A 43 6.36 -5.81 -1.19
CA ILE A 43 7.31 -5.72 -0.07
C ILE A 43 6.77 -6.46 1.16
N LEU A 44 5.47 -6.32 1.48
CA LEU A 44 4.87 -7.04 2.60
C LEU A 44 4.90 -8.57 2.39
N GLU A 45 4.67 -9.04 1.17
CA GLU A 45 4.78 -10.44 0.83
C GLU A 45 6.23 -10.94 0.98
N LYS A 46 7.19 -10.16 0.49
CA LYS A 46 8.62 -10.49 0.56
C LYS A 46 9.13 -10.59 2.00
N HIS A 47 8.64 -9.73 2.90
CA HIS A 47 9.04 -9.66 4.31
C HIS A 47 8.08 -10.40 5.25
N LYS A 48 7.17 -11.23 4.72
CA LYS A 48 6.12 -11.90 5.51
C LYS A 48 6.65 -12.72 6.69
N ALA A 49 7.85 -13.31 6.57
CA ALA A 49 8.48 -14.09 7.63
C ALA A 49 9.06 -13.23 8.76
N GLU A 50 9.37 -11.96 8.49
CA GLU A 50 9.89 -10.98 9.45
C GLU A 50 8.77 -10.19 10.11
N LEU A 51 7.58 -10.18 9.49
CA LEU A 51 6.39 -9.67 10.15
C LEU A 51 6.09 -10.58 11.34
N PRO A 52 6.00 -10.05 12.58
CA PRO A 52 5.66 -10.84 13.75
C PRO A 52 4.34 -11.58 13.46
N GLY A 53 4.42 -12.91 13.39
CA GLY A 53 3.41 -13.78 12.79
C GLY A 53 2.01 -13.45 13.28
N GLU A 54 1.09 -13.22 12.35
CA GLU A 54 -0.37 -13.15 12.57
C GLU A 54 -0.87 -12.30 13.76
N GLN A 55 -0.04 -11.39 14.28
CA GLN A 55 -0.47 -10.35 15.22
C GLN A 55 -0.75 -9.03 14.52
N LEU A 56 -0.69 -8.99 13.17
CA LEU A 56 -1.37 -7.96 12.39
C LEU A 56 -2.90 -8.17 12.29
N GLY A 57 -3.50 -8.81 13.30
CA GLY A 57 -4.80 -8.36 13.84
C GLY A 57 -4.70 -6.99 14.55
N LEU A 58 -3.86 -6.08 14.03
CA LEU A 58 -3.58 -4.75 14.59
C LEU A 58 -4.38 -3.64 13.88
N TYR A 59 -5.42 -4.01 13.12
CA TYR A 59 -6.48 -3.10 12.68
C TYR A 59 -7.88 -3.51 13.19
N ASP A 60 -7.97 -4.45 14.13
CA ASP A 60 -9.23 -4.85 14.80
C ASP A 60 -9.04 -4.96 16.32
N ARG A 61 -8.44 -3.93 16.93
CA ARG A 61 -8.40 -3.75 18.39
C ARG A 61 -8.67 -2.30 18.77
N THR A 62 -9.85 -1.81 18.43
CA THR A 62 -10.54 -0.79 19.23
C THR A 62 -12.05 -1.06 19.18
N GLU A 63 -12.48 -2.19 19.72
CA GLU A 63 -13.75 -2.18 20.47
C GLU A 63 -13.45 -1.41 21.76
N GLY A 64 -14.12 -0.27 21.94
CA GLY A 64 -13.87 0.64 23.03
C GLY A 64 -14.96 1.71 23.15
N LYS A 65 -16.20 1.22 23.36
CA LYS A 65 -17.46 1.92 23.62
C LYS A 65 -18.14 2.69 22.49
#